data_AF-A0A7C3FIZ4-F1
#
_entry.id   AF-A0A7C3FIZ4-F1
#
_cell.length_a   1.000
_cell.length_b   1.000
_cell.length_c   1.000
_cell.angle_alpha   90.00
_cell.angle_beta   90.00
_cell.angle_gamma   90.00
#
_symmetry.space_group_name_H-M   'P 1'
#
loop_
_entity.id
_entity.type
_entity.pdbx_description
1 polymer ?
#
loop_
_entity_poly.entity_id
_entity_poly.type
_entity_poly.pdbx_seq_one_letter_code
_entity_poly.pdbx_strand_id
1 'polypeptide(L)'
;PGETLEIKNGLVYIDGQPLAEPYVNGAPRGNYRTTVIPEGYVFVMGDNRNNSNDSRAFGPIPIESIVGHAWMRYWPPDDFGFMP
;
A
#
# COMPACT_ATOMS: atom_id res chain seq x y z
N PRO A 1 12.62 1.80 -9.03
CA PRO A 1 12.02 1.71 -10.38
C PRO A 1 12.05 0.27 -10.87
N GLY A 2 10.91 -0.26 -11.32
CA GLY A 2 10.83 -1.64 -11.76
C GLY A 2 10.66 -2.66 -10.63
N GLU A 3 10.27 -2.22 -9.43
CA GLU A 3 9.86 -3.13 -8.36
C GLU A 3 8.68 -3.98 -8.85
N THR A 4 8.67 -5.24 -8.45
CA THR A 4 7.60 -6.18 -8.73
C THR A 4 6.73 -6.35 -7.49
N LEU A 5 5.44 -6.07 -7.64
CA LEU A 5 4.45 -6.29 -6.59
C LEU A 5 3.63 -7.54 -6.90
N GLU A 6 3.50 -8.43 -5.92
CA GLU A 6 2.60 -9.59 -5.95
C GLU A 6 1.81 -9.67 -4.64
N ILE A 7 0.55 -10.09 -4.69
CA ILE A 7 -0.21 -10.45 -3.49
C ILE A 7 -0.60 -11.91 -3.61
N LYS A 8 -0.16 -12.74 -2.67
CA LYS A 8 -0.55 -14.15 -2.60
C LYS A 8 -0.68 -14.63 -1.16
N ASN A 9 -1.69 -15.46 -0.91
CA ASN A 9 -1.95 -16.05 0.41
C ASN A 9 -2.03 -15.00 1.54
N GLY A 10 -2.60 -13.83 1.24
CA GLY A 10 -2.76 -12.78 2.23
C GLY A 10 -1.47 -12.00 2.58
N LEU A 11 -0.39 -12.20 1.81
CA LEU A 11 0.87 -11.47 1.97
C LEU A 11 1.16 -10.64 0.72
N VAL A 12 1.69 -9.45 0.94
CA VAL A 12 2.24 -8.58 -0.11
C VAL A 12 3.72 -8.92 -0.27
N TYR A 13 4.17 -9.06 -1.50
CA TYR A 13 5.56 -9.30 -1.85
C TYR A 13 6.07 -8.17 -2.72
N ILE A 14 7.24 -7.63 -2.38
CA ILE A 14 7.99 -6.67 -3.19
C ILE A 14 9.29 -7.36 -3.60
N ASP A 15 9.52 -7.50 -4.90
CA ASP A 15 10.67 -8.21 -5.46
C ASP A 15 10.84 -9.63 -4.90
N GLY A 16 9.70 -10.30 -4.71
CA GLY A 16 9.61 -11.65 -4.17
C GLY A 16 9.81 -11.77 -2.66
N GLN A 17 10.10 -10.67 -1.95
CA GLN A 17 10.24 -10.64 -0.50
C GLN A 17 8.93 -10.21 0.17
N PRO A 18 8.47 -10.92 1.23
CA PRO A 18 7.26 -10.52 1.93
C PRO A 18 7.46 -9.18 2.64
N LEU A 19 6.51 -8.27 2.47
CA LEU A 19 6.48 -6.98 3.14
C LEU A 19 5.86 -7.13 4.53
N ALA A 20 6.53 -6.61 5.56
CA ALA A 20 5.98 -6.54 6.90
C ALA A 20 5.06 -5.31 7.04
N GLU A 21 3.79 -5.54 7.37
CA GLU A 21 2.75 -4.50 7.37
C GLU A 21 2.06 -4.42 8.73
N PRO A 22 2.76 -3.95 9.79
CA PRO A 22 2.22 -3.92 11.16
C PRO A 22 1.01 -2.99 11.33
N TYR A 23 0.79 -2.08 10.37
CA TYR A 23 -0.32 -1.12 10.33
C TYR A 23 -1.63 -1.72 9.80
N VAL A 24 -1.61 -2.92 9.22
CA VAL A 24 -2.79 -3.55 8.64
C VAL A 24 -3.45 -4.52 9.60
N ASN A 25 -4.74 -4.30 9.87
CA ASN A 25 -5.53 -5.22 10.68
C ASN A 25 -6.24 -6.24 9.78
N GLY A 26 -5.49 -7.29 9.40
CA GLY A 26 -6.01 -8.46 8.67
C GLY A 26 -5.49 -8.62 7.25
N ALA A 27 -5.46 -9.86 6.77
CA ALA A 27 -4.91 -10.18 5.46
C ALA A 27 -5.81 -9.68 4.31
N PRO A 28 -5.23 -9.16 3.21
CA PRO A 28 -5.96 -8.94 1.96
C PRO A 28 -6.57 -10.26 1.48
N ARG A 29 -7.87 -10.22 1.16
CA ARG A 29 -8.56 -11.33 0.50
C ARG A 29 -8.21 -11.34 -0.98
N GLY A 30 -7.89 -12.53 -1.48
CA GLY A 30 -7.57 -12.75 -2.87
C GLY A 30 -6.11 -12.50 -3.21
N ASN A 31 -5.76 -12.83 -4.45
CA ASN A 31 -4.42 -12.66 -4.99
C ASN A 31 -4.39 -11.50 -5.98
N TYR A 32 -3.25 -10.86 -6.10
CA TYR A 32 -2.97 -9.86 -7.13
C TYR A 32 -1.77 -10.34 -7.94
N ARG A 33 -1.92 -10.38 -9.26
CA ARG A 33 -0.88 -10.86 -10.17
C ARG A 33 0.41 -10.05 -10.00
N THR A 34 1.54 -10.71 -10.22
CA THR A 34 2.83 -10.03 -10.29
C THR A 34 2.76 -8.90 -11.31
N THR A 35 3.06 -7.69 -10.86
CA THR A 35 3.00 -6.47 -11.67
C THR A 35 4.26 -5.66 -11.43
N VAL A 36 4.96 -5.34 -12.52
CA VAL A 36 6.09 -4.40 -12.48
C VAL A 36 5.52 -2.99 -12.36
N ILE A 37 5.97 -2.24 -11.35
CA ILE A 37 5.58 -0.84 -11.18
C ILE A 37 6.41 0.03 -12.14
N PRO A 38 5.77 0.75 -13.09
CA PRO A 38 6.49 1.61 -14.02
C PRO A 38 7.25 2.71 -13.29
N GLU A 39 8.30 3.23 -13.94
CA GLU A 39 8.97 4.43 -13.46
C GLU A 39 8.00 5.62 -13.41
N GLY A 40 8.05 6.40 -12.33
CA GLY A 40 7.14 7.53 -12.11
C GLY A 40 5.74 7.16 -11.61
N TYR A 41 5.48 5.88 -11.31
CA TYR A 41 4.21 5.41 -10.78
C TYR A 41 4.38 4.83 -9.37
N VAL A 42 3.27 4.80 -8.62
CA VAL A 42 3.15 4.12 -7.33
C VAL A 42 1.97 3.17 -7.33
N PHE A 43 2.08 2.11 -6.54
CA PHE A 43 0.97 1.22 -6.23
C PHE A 43 0.47 1.51 -4.82
N VAL A 44 -0.75 2.02 -4.69
CA VAL A 44 -1.32 2.40 -3.39
C VAL A 44 -2.30 1.36 -2.88
N MET A 45 -2.24 1.06 -1.58
CA MET A 45 -3.17 0.15 -0.92
C MET A 45 -3.68 0.79 0.36
N GLY A 46 -4.99 0.76 0.56
CA GLY A 46 -5.58 1.20 1.82
C GLY A 46 -5.36 0.16 2.92
N ASP A 47 -5.14 0.62 4.15
CA ASP A 47 -4.92 -0.24 5.32
C ASP A 47 -6.13 -1.12 5.62
N ASN A 48 -7.34 -0.64 5.33
CA ASN A 48 -8.55 -1.45 5.36
C ASN A 48 -8.63 -2.33 4.09
N ARG A 49 -7.76 -3.32 4.00
CA ARG A 49 -7.50 -4.12 2.79
C ARG A 49 -8.75 -4.68 2.15
N ASN A 50 -9.70 -5.15 2.93
CA ASN A 50 -10.88 -5.84 2.41
C ASN A 50 -12.02 -4.89 2.03
N ASN A 51 -11.86 -3.58 2.27
CA ASN A 51 -12.90 -2.57 2.02
C ASN A 51 -12.37 -1.31 1.32
N SER A 52 -11.15 -1.36 0.80
CA SER A 52 -10.53 -0.27 0.06
C SER A 52 -10.66 -0.51 -1.44
N ASN A 53 -11.09 0.53 -2.18
CA ASN A 53 -10.98 0.58 -3.64
C ASN A 53 -9.71 1.35 -3.99
N ASP A 54 -8.64 0.63 -4.30
CA ASP A 54 -7.29 1.18 -4.49
C ASP A 54 -6.59 0.56 -5.72
N SER A 55 -5.26 0.66 -5.82
CA SER A 55 -4.52 0.19 -7.01
C SER A 55 -4.72 -1.28 -7.34
N ARG A 56 -5.24 -2.08 -6.40
CA ARG A 56 -5.65 -3.47 -6.69
C ARG A 56 -6.82 -3.55 -7.68
N ALA A 57 -7.67 -2.52 -7.75
CA ALA A 57 -8.79 -2.43 -8.68
C ALA A 57 -8.45 -1.64 -9.95
N PHE A 58 -7.76 -0.49 -9.81
CA PHE A 58 -7.51 0.42 -10.94
C PHE A 58 -6.06 0.47 -11.45
N GLY A 59 -5.12 -0.19 -10.77
CA GLY A 59 -3.70 -0.23 -11.13
C GLY A 59 -2.85 0.88 -10.49
N PRO A 60 -1.55 0.94 -10.84
CA PRO A 60 -0.64 1.98 -10.39
C PRO A 60 -1.09 3.37 -10.85
N ILE A 61 -0.77 4.40 -10.06
CA ILE A 61 -1.07 5.80 -10.38
C ILE A 61 0.22 6.63 -10.53
N PRO A 62 0.21 7.71 -11.33
CA PRO A 62 1.38 8.59 -11.46
C PRO A 62 1.73 9.27 -10.14
N ILE A 63 3.02 9.38 -9.81
CA ILE A 63 3.52 10.10 -8.62
C ILE A 63 3.07 11.56 -8.63
N GLU A 64 2.98 12.18 -9.80
CA GLU A 64 2.48 13.55 -9.98
C GLU A 64 1.04 13.77 -9.51
N SER A 65 0.25 12.69 -9.36
CA SER A 65 -1.11 12.77 -8.80
C SER A 65 -1.12 12.91 -7.28
N ILE A 66 0.03 12.75 -6.61
CA ILE A 66 0.15 12.86 -5.16
C ILE A 66 0.24 14.35 -4.78
N VAL A 67 -0.79 14.86 -4.10
CA VAL A 67 -0.83 16.26 -3.63
C VAL A 67 -0.02 16.46 -2.34
N GLY A 68 0.09 15.44 -1.50
CA GLY A 68 0.83 15.50 -0.24
C GLY A 68 0.79 14.20 0.55
N HIS A 69 1.51 14.19 1.66
CA HIS A 69 1.60 13.05 2.57
C HIS A 69 0.94 13.39 3.91
N ALA A 70 0.27 12.41 4.52
CA ALA A 70 -0.20 12.55 5.89
C ALA A 70 1.02 12.51 6.82
N TRP A 71 1.28 13.60 7.54
CA TRP A 71 2.46 13.75 8.41
C TRP A 71 2.12 13.96 9.89
N MET A 72 0.83 14.13 10.24
CA MET A 72 0.38 14.30 11.61
C MET A 72 -0.80 13.40 11.93
N ARG A 73 -0.73 12.73 13.07
CA ARG A 73 -1.83 11.99 13.69
C ARG A 73 -2.33 12.78 14.89
N TYR A 74 -3.63 13.05 14.92
CA TYR A 74 -4.25 13.79 16.03
C TYR A 74 -5.02 12.89 17.03
N TRP A 75 -5.30 11.64 16.67
CA TRP A 75 -6.06 10.69 17.47
C TRP A 75 -5.50 9.25 17.31
N PRO A 76 -5.51 8.39 18.36
CA PRO A 76 -5.91 8.70 19.74
C PRO A 76 -4.99 9.73 20.41
N PRO A 77 -5.44 10.43 21.48
CA PRO A 77 -4.65 11.50 22.09
C PRO A 77 -3.28 11.02 22.59
N ASP A 78 -3.21 9.78 23.05
CA ASP A 78 -1.97 9.14 23.51
C ASP A 78 -0.97 8.88 22.36
N ASP A 79 -1.46 8.83 21.12
CA ASP A 79 -0.65 8.69 19.89
C ASP A 79 -0.59 10.01 19.09
N PHE A 80 -0.90 11.15 19.71
CA PHE A 80 -0.78 12.45 19.06
C PHE A 80 0.69 12.70 18.68
N GLY A 81 0.93 13.03 17.41
CA GLY A 81 2.28 13.35 16.97
C GLY A 81 2.46 13.35 15.46
N PHE A 82 3.72 13.39 15.06
CA PHE A 82 4.13 13.35 13.67
C PHE A 82 4.41 11.91 13.25
N MET A 83 3.97 11.54 12.06
CA MET A 83 4.33 10.26 11.46
C MET A 83 5.69 10.40 10.76
N PRO A 84 6.58 9.40 10.87
CA PRO A 84 7.89 9.42 10.24
C PRO A 84 7.81 9.46 8.70
#